data_AF-A0A7J7IS84-F1
#
_entry.id   AF-A0A7J7IS84-F1
#
_cell.length_a   1.000
_cell.length_b   1.000
_cell.length_c   1.000
_cell.angle_alpha   90.00
_cell.angle_beta   90.00
_cell.angle_gamma   90.00
#
_symmetry.space_group_name_H-M   'P 1'
#
loop_
_entity.id
_entity.type
_entity.pdbx_description
1 polymer ?
#
loop_
_entity_poly.entity_id
_entity_poly.type
_entity_poly.pdbx_seq_one_letter_code
_entity_poly.pdbx_strand_id
1 'polypeptide(L)'
;MPSTCSSGVTLDDKAVHLFQEMKMKKLHSYFVYHIEDNKVVKVLSKGSPDEDSCYNPEEPTELPRYEEMVKELRDANNDGHARYSAFDFKFLINGSQRRKLLFISW
;
A
#
# COMPACT_ATOMS: atom_id res chain seq x y z
N MET A 1 25.68 14.94 -20.76
CA MET A 1 26.02 14.08 -19.60
C MET A 1 24.73 13.42 -19.14
N PRO A 2 24.68 12.09 -18.95
CA PRO A 2 23.48 11.47 -18.42
C PRO A 2 23.37 11.82 -16.94
N SER A 3 22.34 12.58 -16.58
CA SER A 3 21.97 12.89 -15.20
C SER A 3 21.60 11.56 -14.53
N THR A 4 22.52 10.99 -13.76
CA THR A 4 22.23 9.84 -12.91
C THR A 4 21.30 10.32 -11.81
N CYS A 5 19.99 10.20 -12.02
CA CYS A 5 19.00 10.30 -10.96
C CYS A 5 19.14 9.09 -10.02
N SER A 6 20.24 9.03 -9.27
CA SER A 6 20.28 8.27 -8.02
C SER A 6 19.31 8.99 -7.10
N SER A 7 18.16 8.38 -6.81
CA SER A 7 17.02 9.08 -6.20
C SER A 7 17.30 9.67 -4.80
N GLY A 8 18.47 9.44 -4.21
CA GLY A 8 18.89 10.05 -2.94
C GLY A 8 18.08 9.60 -1.72
N VAL A 9 17.01 8.83 -1.94
CA VAL A 9 16.18 8.22 -0.91
C VAL A 9 16.62 6.79 -0.66
N THR A 10 16.75 6.49 0.63
CA THR A 10 16.99 5.18 1.20
C THR A 10 15.69 4.66 1.77
N LEU A 11 15.53 3.33 1.81
CA LEU A 11 14.36 2.68 2.38
C LEU A 11 14.75 2.20 3.78
N ASP A 12 13.89 2.45 4.77
CA ASP A 12 14.10 1.91 6.11
C ASP A 12 13.98 0.38 6.08
N ASP A 13 14.88 -0.32 6.79
CA ASP A 13 14.91 -1.79 6.80
C ASP A 13 13.59 -2.39 7.32
N LYS A 14 12.87 -1.67 8.21
CA LYS A 14 11.55 -2.11 8.68
C LYS A 14 10.51 -2.08 7.56
N ALA A 15 10.59 -1.11 6.65
CA ALA A 15 9.69 -1.03 5.51
C ALA A 15 9.90 -2.22 4.57
N VAL A 16 11.16 -2.63 4.35
CA VAL A 16 11.49 -3.84 3.59
C VAL A 16 10.90 -5.08 4.26
N HIS A 17 11.10 -5.22 5.57
CA HIS A 17 10.61 -6.37 6.33
C HIS A 17 9.09 -6.47 6.29
N LEU A 18 8.38 -5.37 6.54
CA LEU A 18 6.92 -5.31 6.49
C LEU A 18 6.37 -5.66 5.09
N PHE A 19 7.01 -5.16 4.03
CA PHE A 19 6.64 -5.52 2.67
C PHE A 19 6.83 -7.02 2.39
N GLN A 20 7.92 -7.62 2.88
CA GLN A 20 8.14 -9.05 2.78
C GLN A 20 7.09 -9.85 3.56
N GLU A 21 6.67 -9.37 4.74
CA GLU A 21 5.60 -10.00 5.52
C GLU A 21 4.24 -9.94 4.81
N MET A 22 3.90 -8.82 4.18
CA MET A 22 2.69 -8.73 3.34
C MET A 22 2.76 -9.70 2.16
N LYS A 23 3.89 -9.72 1.44
CA LYS A 23 4.06 -10.58 0.26
C LYS A 23 4.02 -12.08 0.60
N MET A 24 4.68 -12.49 1.69
CA MET A 24 4.87 -13.91 2.03
C MET A 24 3.79 -14.43 2.98
N LYS A 25 3.54 -13.71 4.07
CA LYS A 25 2.64 -14.14 5.15
C LYS A 25 1.23 -13.56 5.03
N LYS A 26 1.01 -12.60 4.12
CA LYS A 26 -0.32 -12.00 3.86
C LYS A 26 -0.93 -11.34 5.10
N LEU A 27 -0.07 -10.87 6.02
CA LEU A 27 -0.45 -10.37 7.35
C LEU A 27 -0.95 -8.93 7.37
N HIS A 28 -0.81 -8.20 6.28
CA HIS A 28 -1.16 -6.77 6.21
C HIS A 28 -1.93 -6.51 4.93
N SER A 29 -3.03 -5.77 5.00
CA SER A 29 -3.87 -5.45 3.83
C SER A 29 -3.32 -4.29 3.01
N TYR A 30 -2.73 -3.30 3.68
CA TYR A 30 -2.09 -2.16 3.02
C TYR A 30 -0.99 -1.57 3.89
N PHE A 31 -0.11 -0.77 3.28
CA PHE A 31 0.87 0.08 3.95
C PHE A 31 0.86 1.46 3.33
N VAL A 32 0.93 2.50 4.15
CA VAL A 32 1.22 3.86 3.69
C VAL A 32 2.65 4.21 4.05
N TYR A 33 3.41 4.65 3.05
CA TYR A 33 4.77 5.11 3.18
C TYR A 33 4.83 6.63 3.05
N HIS A 34 5.78 7.22 3.75
CA HIS A 34 6.18 8.61 3.56
C HIS A 34 7.69 8.72 3.46
N ILE A 35 8.14 9.78 2.79
CA ILE A 35 9.55 10.17 2.79
C ILE A 35 9.75 11.14 3.95
N GLU A 36 10.63 10.80 4.87
CA GLU A 36 11.11 11.68 5.94
C GLU A 36 12.46 12.31 5.53
N ASP A 37 12.60 13.60 5.83
CA ASP A 37 13.81 14.39 5.55
C ASP A 37 14.32 14.34 4.11
N ASN A 38 13.43 14.04 3.15
CA ASN A 38 13.74 13.82 1.73
C ASN A 38 14.79 12.71 1.48
N LYS A 39 15.01 11.82 2.45
CA LYS A 39 16.11 10.84 2.42
C LYS A 39 15.74 9.45 2.87
N VAL A 40 14.71 9.28 3.71
CA VAL A 40 14.36 7.96 4.26
C VAL A 40 12.89 7.67 4.05
N VAL A 41 12.57 6.57 3.38
CA VAL A 41 11.19 6.09 3.24
C VAL A 41 10.84 5.25 4.47
N LYS A 42 9.82 5.67 5.22
CA LYS A 42 9.30 4.96 6.39
C LYS A 42 7.83 4.58 6.20
N VAL A 43 7.40 3.57 6.97
CA VAL A 43 5.99 3.17 7.05
C VAL A 43 5.29 4.03 8.08
N LEU A 44 4.25 4.74 7.66
CA LEU A 44 3.40 5.56 8.53
C LEU A 44 2.28 4.73 9.16
N SER A 45 1.57 3.98 8.33
CA SER A 45 0.41 3.18 8.74
C SER A 45 0.40 1.81 8.06
N LYS A 46 -0.33 0.89 8.67
CA LYS A 46 -0.56 -0.46 8.14
C LYS A 46 -1.99 -0.89 8.43
N GLY A 47 -2.60 -1.53 7.44
CA GLY A 47 -3.91 -2.15 7.59
C GLY A 47 -3.81 -3.54 8.23
N SER A 48 -4.79 -3.90 9.05
CA SER A 48 -4.94 -5.24 9.64
C SER A 48 -4.98 -6.34 8.57
N PRO A 49 -4.61 -7.59 8.90
CA PRO A 49 -4.78 -8.73 8.01
C PRO A 49 -6.24 -8.88 7.62
N ASP A 50 -6.45 -9.29 6.39
CA ASP A 50 -7.78 -9.50 5.83
C ASP A 50 -8.34 -10.87 6.17
N GLU A 51 -9.40 -10.91 6.98
CA GLU A 51 -10.27 -12.07 7.13
C GLU A 51 -11.16 -12.22 5.88
N ASP A 52 -10.59 -12.86 4.86
CA ASP A 52 -11.24 -13.52 3.70
C ASP A 52 -12.26 -12.76 2.83
N SER A 53 -12.48 -11.47 3.01
CA SER A 53 -13.33 -10.69 2.11
C SER A 53 -12.65 -10.47 0.75
N CYS A 54 -13.26 -10.95 -0.33
CA CYS A 54 -12.86 -10.63 -1.71
C CYS A 54 -13.89 -9.72 -2.34
N TYR A 55 -13.42 -8.80 -3.20
CA TYR A 55 -14.32 -8.05 -4.04
C TYR A 55 -15.07 -9.00 -4.99
N ASN A 56 -16.39 -9.05 -4.84
CA ASN A 56 -17.31 -9.73 -5.74
C ASN A 56 -18.09 -8.68 -6.56
N PRO A 57 -18.01 -8.69 -7.90
CA PRO A 57 -18.79 -7.77 -8.72
C PRO A 57 -20.31 -7.94 -8.56
N GLU A 58 -20.78 -9.15 -8.23
CA GLU A 58 -22.20 -9.46 -8.07
C GLU A 58 -22.75 -8.99 -6.71
N GLU A 59 -21.87 -8.91 -5.70
CA GLU A 59 -22.16 -8.43 -4.36
C GLU A 59 -21.03 -7.48 -3.91
N PRO A 60 -21.04 -6.22 -4.37
CA PRO A 60 -19.99 -5.27 -4.03
C PRO A 60 -20.02 -4.98 -2.53
N THR A 61 -19.15 -5.65 -1.78
CA THR A 61 -18.89 -5.29 -0.39
C THR A 61 -17.98 -4.07 -0.41
N GLU A 62 -18.39 -2.98 0.23
CA GLU A 62 -17.45 -1.88 0.50
C GLU A 62 -16.30 -2.46 1.32
N LEU A 63 -15.08 -2.32 0.81
CA LEU A 63 -13.89 -2.77 1.52
C LEU A 63 -13.46 -1.62 2.44
N PRO A 64 -13.77 -1.66 3.76
CA PRO A 64 -13.44 -0.56 4.67
C PRO A 64 -11.96 -0.19 4.64
N ARG A 65 -11.09 -1.18 4.38
CA ARG A 65 -9.63 -1.01 4.28
C ARG A 65 -9.19 -0.19 3.08
N TYR A 66 -9.90 -0.26 1.96
CA TYR A 66 -9.58 0.57 0.78
C TYR A 66 -9.95 2.03 1.06
N GLU A 67 -11.14 2.26 1.60
CA GLU A 67 -11.61 3.60 1.98
C GLU A 67 -10.74 4.23 3.07
N GLU A 68 -10.33 3.47 4.09
CA GLU A 68 -9.39 3.91 5.13
C GLU A 68 -8.06 4.37 4.53
N MET A 69 -7.47 3.56 3.64
CA MET A 69 -6.24 3.92 2.94
C MET A 69 -6.44 5.17 2.09
N VAL A 70 -7.51 5.25 1.28
CA VAL A 70 -7.78 6.39 0.41
C VAL A 70 -8.00 7.67 1.23
N LYS A 71 -8.70 7.57 2.36
CA LYS A 71 -8.89 8.69 3.28
C LYS A 71 -7.54 9.21 3.79
N GLU A 72 -6.66 8.32 4.26
CA GLU A 72 -5.33 8.71 4.74
C GLU A 72 -4.49 9.39 3.64
N LEU A 73 -4.52 8.86 2.42
CA LEU A 73 -3.82 9.44 1.27
C LEU A 73 -4.38 10.82 0.90
N ARG A 74 -5.72 10.98 0.94
CA ARG A 74 -6.39 12.26 0.65
C ARG A 74 -6.11 13.30 1.72
N ASP A 75 -6.19 12.93 2.99
CA ASP A 75 -5.92 13.83 4.11
C ASP A 75 -4.48 14.34 4.03
N ALA A 76 -3.50 13.46 3.79
CA ALA A 76 -2.11 13.86 3.59
C ALA A 76 -1.90 14.76 2.36
N ASN A 77 -2.56 14.47 1.24
CA ASN A 77 -2.47 15.31 0.05
C ASN A 77 -3.09 16.70 0.25
N ASN A 78 -4.20 16.80 1.00
CA ASN A 78 -4.79 18.08 1.37
C ASN A 78 -3.85 18.94 2.23
N ASP A 79 -3.02 18.29 3.05
CA ASP A 79 -1.95 18.93 3.82
C ASP A 79 -0.67 19.21 3.01
N GLY A 80 -0.68 18.92 1.69
CA GLY A 80 0.45 19.16 0.78
C GLY A 80 1.55 18.11 0.87
N HIS A 81 1.25 16.92 1.40
CA HIS A 81 2.21 15.84 1.57
C HIS A 81 1.96 14.70 0.58
N ALA A 82 2.99 14.36 -0.21
CA ALA A 82 2.98 13.16 -1.03
C ALA A 82 3.08 11.89 -0.17
N ARG A 83 2.36 10.85 -0.60
CA ARG A 83 2.36 9.53 0.06
C ARG A 83 2.42 8.43 -0.97
N TYR A 84 2.95 7.29 -0.54
CA TYR A 84 2.94 6.08 -1.35
C TYR A 84 2.19 5.00 -0.61
N SER A 85 1.57 4.08 -1.32
CA SER A 85 0.89 2.96 -0.70
C SER A 85 1.18 1.65 -1.41
N ALA A 86 1.29 0.57 -0.64
CA ALA A 86 1.22 -0.78 -1.16
C ALA A 86 -0.10 -1.39 -0.67
N PHE A 87 -0.94 -1.84 -1.59
CA PHE A 87 -2.26 -2.41 -1.29
C PHE A 87 -2.34 -3.84 -1.81
N ASP A 88 -2.85 -4.75 -0.97
CA ASP A 88 -3.05 -6.14 -1.32
C ASP A 88 -4.45 -6.39 -1.87
N PHE A 89 -4.57 -6.36 -3.19
CA PHE A 89 -5.84 -6.44 -3.90
C PHE A 89 -6.25 -7.90 -4.17
N LYS A 90 -7.37 -8.31 -3.57
CA LYS A 90 -8.00 -9.61 -3.84
C LYS A 90 -9.20 -9.43 -4.77
N PHE A 91 -9.28 -10.26 -5.80
CA PHE A 91 -10.38 -10.25 -6.75
C PHE A 91 -10.72 -11.65 -7.23
N LEU A 92 -11.96 -11.83 -7.66
CA LEU A 92 -12.44 -13.07 -8.28
C LEU A 92 -12.34 -12.93 -9.80
N ILE A 93 -11.79 -13.95 -10.45
CA ILE A 93 -11.82 -14.09 -11.91
C ILE A 93 -12.16 -15.53 -12.26
N ASN A 94 -13.24 -15.72 -13.03
CA ASN A 94 -13.74 -17.05 -13.43
C ASN A 94 -13.92 -18.02 -12.23
N GLY A 95 -14.46 -17.54 -11.11
CA GLY A 95 -14.63 -18.33 -9.88
C GLY A 95 -13.33 -18.66 -9.13
N SER A 96 -12.17 -18.20 -9.61
CA SER A 96 -10.88 -18.36 -8.96
C SER A 96 -10.47 -17.07 -8.25
N GLN A 97 -10.21 -17.17 -6.95
CA GLN A 97 -9.68 -16.06 -6.16
C GLN A 97 -8.22 -15.81 -6.54
N ARG A 98 -7.94 -14.55 -6.88
CA ARG A 98 -6.60 -14.06 -7.21
C ARG A 98 -6.25 -12.90 -6.31
N ARG A 99 -4.94 -12.68 -6.19
CA ARG A 99 -4.35 -11.64 -5.35
C ARG A 99 -3.23 -10.95 -6.12
N LYS A 100 -3.18 -9.62 -6.06
CA LYS A 100 -2.16 -8.79 -6.69
C LYS A 100 -1.78 -7.67 -5.73
N LEU A 101 -0.48 -7.41 -5.64
CA LEU A 101 0.02 -6.24 -4.94
C LEU A 101 -0.03 -5.05 -5.89
N LEU A 102 -0.67 -3.97 -5.46
CA LEU A 102 -0.74 -2.69 -6.14
C LEU A 102 0.18 -1.71 -5.40
N PHE A 103 0.95 -0.95 -6.16
CA PHE A 103 1.72 0.17 -5.63
C PHE A 103 1.11 1.47 -6.17
N ILE A 104 0.82 2.40 -5.26
CA ILE A 104 0.12 3.64 -5.53
C ILE A 104 1.05 4.79 -5.15
N SER A 105 1.20 5.76 -6.04
CA SER A 105 1.79 7.07 -5.76
C SER A 105 0.66 8.07 -5.72
N TRP A 106 0.55 8.83 -4.63
CA TRP A 106 -0.53 9.78 -4.39
C TRP A 106 0.02 11.16 -4.06
#